data_AF-A0A958HPA9-F1
#
_entry.id   AF-A0A958HPA9-F1
#
_cell.length_a   1.000
_cell.length_b   1.000
_cell.length_c   1.000
_cell.angle_alpha   90.00
_cell.angle_beta   90.00
_cell.angle_gamma   90.00
#
_symmetry.space_group_name_H-M   'P 1'
#
loop_
_entity.id
_entity.type
_entity.pdbx_description
1 polymer ?
#
loop_
_entity_poly.entity_id
_entity_poly.type
_entity_poly.pdbx_seq_one_letter_code
_entity_poly.pdbx_strand_id
1 'polypeptide(L)'
;MERDDMSLALADIREERVRQMHAEGWTPEHDDMHRAGEMARAASCYALQSTLGTPERFFEAEVSGGTTMWKRKFFTVGTINISHLLWPWDGKWWKPTTPRRDLVKAAALIVAEIERLDRAARKSA
;
A
#
# COMPACT_ATOMS: atom_id res chain seq x y z
N MET A 1 23.02 20.77 4.18
CA MET A 1 21.69 21.30 4.53
C MET A 1 20.76 20.10 4.64
N GLU A 2 20.48 19.65 5.86
CA GLU A 2 19.53 18.57 6.11
C GLU A 2 18.17 18.98 5.53
N ARG A 3 17.72 18.25 4.51
CA ARG A 3 16.31 18.30 4.13
C ARG A 3 15.58 17.58 5.25
N ASP A 4 14.79 18.32 6.01
CA ASP A 4 13.94 17.79 7.08
C ASP A 4 13.15 16.58 6.53
N ASP A 5 13.29 15.41 7.16
CA ASP A 5 12.80 14.12 6.67
C ASP A 5 11.26 14.12 6.48
N MET A 6 10.56 14.99 7.22
CA MET A 6 9.14 15.30 7.03
C MET A 6 8.83 15.80 5.62
N SER A 7 9.74 16.57 5.00
CA SER A 7 9.62 17.08 3.64
C SER A 7 9.68 15.95 2.60
N LEU A 8 10.53 14.93 2.82
CA LEU A 8 10.69 13.80 1.90
C LEU A 8 9.48 12.86 1.97
N ALA A 9 9.01 12.52 3.16
CA ALA A 9 7.88 11.60 3.29
C ALA A 9 6.59 12.15 2.67
N LEU A 10 6.28 13.43 2.90
CA LEU A 10 5.13 14.11 2.31
C LEU A 10 5.29 14.28 0.79
N ALA A 11 6.49 14.57 0.31
CA ALA A 11 6.77 14.62 -1.12
C ALA A 11 6.51 13.26 -1.79
N ASP A 12 7.01 12.17 -1.22
CA ASP A 12 6.80 10.81 -1.73
C ASP A 12 5.31 10.45 -1.80
N ILE A 13 4.52 10.84 -0.79
CA ILE A 13 3.07 10.62 -0.77
C ILE A 13 2.39 11.39 -1.89
N ARG A 14 2.75 12.66 -2.07
CA ARG A 14 2.23 13.49 -3.16
C ARG A 14 2.60 12.92 -4.52
N GLU A 15 3.85 12.52 -4.71
CA GLU A 15 4.32 11.92 -5.96
C GLU A 15 3.63 10.59 -6.26
N GLU A 16 3.40 9.74 -5.27
CA GLU A 16 2.63 8.51 -5.45
C GLU A 16 1.18 8.81 -5.83
N ARG A 17 0.55 9.82 -5.23
CA ARG A 17 -0.81 10.22 -5.61
C ARG A 17 -0.87 10.70 -7.06
N VAL A 18 0.09 11.52 -7.49
CA VAL A 18 0.24 11.94 -8.89
C VAL A 18 0.45 10.72 -9.79
N ARG A 19 1.33 9.79 -9.42
CA ARG A 19 1.56 8.55 -10.18
C ARG A 19 0.28 7.73 -10.34
N GLN A 20 -0.52 7.56 -9.28
CA GLN A 20 -1.80 6.84 -9.34
C GLN A 20 -2.77 7.48 -10.35
N MET A 21 -2.86 8.81 -10.36
CA MET A 21 -3.69 9.53 -11.32
C MET A 21 -3.19 9.36 -12.77
N HIS A 22 -1.89 9.54 -13.01
CA HIS A 22 -1.34 9.54 -14.37
C HIS A 22 -1.11 8.15 -14.95
N ALA A 23 -0.62 7.21 -14.15
CA ALA A 23 -0.24 5.87 -14.62
C ALA A 23 -1.40 4.87 -14.53
N GLU A 24 -2.26 4.99 -13.51
CA GLU A 24 -3.37 4.04 -13.29
C GLU A 24 -4.74 4.63 -13.68
N GLY A 25 -4.81 5.95 -13.94
CA GLY A 25 -6.07 6.63 -14.30
C GLY A 25 -7.02 6.85 -13.13
N TRP A 26 -6.53 6.77 -11.88
CA TRP A 26 -7.36 6.95 -10.68
C TRP A 26 -7.63 8.43 -10.42
N THR A 27 -8.48 9.04 -11.23
CA THR A 27 -8.82 10.46 -11.13
C THR A 27 -9.71 10.76 -9.90
N PRO A 28 -9.80 12.02 -9.45
CA PRO A 28 -10.76 12.43 -8.43
C PRO A 28 -12.20 11.98 -8.72
N GLU A 29 -12.62 12.01 -9.99
CA GLU A 29 -13.94 11.58 -10.42
C GLU A 29 -14.10 10.06 -10.35
N HIS A 30 -13.04 9.30 -10.65
CA HIS A 30 -13.01 7.86 -10.41
C HIS A 30 -13.16 7.55 -8.91
N ASP A 31 -12.45 8.29 -8.07
CA ASP A 31 -12.48 8.10 -6.62
C ASP A 31 -13.87 8.42 -6.05
N ASP A 32 -14.59 9.41 -6.60
CA ASP A 32 -15.97 9.74 -6.25
C ASP A 32 -16.97 8.58 -6.48
N MET A 33 -16.59 7.55 -7.26
CA MET A 33 -17.38 6.34 -7.47
C MET A 33 -17.24 5.32 -6.31
N HIS A 34 -16.19 5.44 -5.48
CA HIS A 34 -15.90 4.54 -4.36
C HIS A 34 -16.44 5.12 -3.05
N ARG A 35 -17.70 4.82 -2.73
CA ARG A 35 -18.45 5.46 -1.62
C ARG A 35 -18.62 4.57 -0.38
N ALA A 36 -18.24 3.31 -0.45
CA ALA A 36 -18.36 2.34 0.64
C ALA A 36 -17.03 2.17 1.41
N GLY A 37 -16.23 3.24 1.47
CA GLY A 37 -14.93 3.27 2.16
C GLY A 37 -13.88 2.37 1.52
N GLU A 38 -13.98 2.05 0.23
CA GLU A 38 -13.05 1.16 -0.48
C GLU A 38 -11.61 1.67 -0.38
N MET A 39 -11.38 2.98 -0.60
CA MET A 39 -10.03 3.56 -0.53
C MET A 39 -9.41 3.43 0.87
N ALA A 40 -10.20 3.64 1.93
CA ALA A 40 -9.73 3.44 3.31
C ALA A 40 -9.37 1.98 3.58
N ARG A 41 -10.21 1.03 3.15
CA ARG A 41 -9.93 -0.42 3.27
C ARG A 41 -8.67 -0.83 2.49
N ALA A 42 -8.51 -0.32 1.28
CA ALA A 42 -7.32 -0.54 0.44
C ALA A 42 -6.06 0.03 1.10
N ALA A 43 -6.14 1.22 1.70
CA ALA A 43 -5.03 1.81 2.45
C ALA A 43 -4.62 0.95 3.65
N SER A 44 -5.59 0.43 4.41
CA SER A 44 -5.32 -0.48 5.53
C SER A 44 -4.57 -1.74 5.07
N CYS A 45 -4.89 -2.27 3.90
CA CYS A 45 -4.19 -3.43 3.34
C CYS A 45 -2.70 -3.13 3.11
N TYR A 46 -2.38 -2.00 2.48
CA TYR A 46 -0.98 -1.60 2.26
C TYR A 46 -0.24 -1.28 3.57
N ALA A 47 -0.90 -0.62 4.53
CA ALA A 47 -0.30 -0.33 5.83
C ALA A 47 -0.02 -1.59 6.64
N LEU A 48 -0.89 -2.60 6.57
CA LEU A 48 -0.64 -3.88 7.24
C LEU A 48 0.43 -4.69 6.50
N GLN A 49 0.45 -4.66 5.17
CA GLN A 49 1.45 -5.32 4.35
C GLN A 49 2.88 -4.82 4.67
N SER A 50 3.05 -3.55 5.04
CA SER A 50 4.37 -3.05 5.41
C SER A 50 4.97 -3.71 6.65
N THR A 51 4.14 -4.32 7.51
CA THR A 51 4.61 -5.06 8.69
C THR A 51 5.26 -6.41 8.33
N LEU A 52 5.11 -6.87 7.09
CA LEU A 52 5.54 -8.19 6.64
C LEU A 52 6.91 -8.19 5.94
N GLY A 53 7.53 -7.03 5.72
CA GLY A 53 8.63 -6.88 4.76
C GLY A 53 10.06 -6.82 5.30
N THR A 54 10.46 -7.65 6.28
CA THR A 54 11.90 -7.82 6.58
C THR A 54 12.49 -9.03 5.85
N PRO A 55 13.70 -8.92 5.24
CA PRO A 55 14.35 -10.02 4.52
C PRO A 55 14.58 -11.29 5.36
N GLU A 56 14.76 -11.16 6.68
CA GLU A 56 15.00 -12.31 7.57
C GLU A 56 13.82 -13.31 7.61
N ARG A 57 12.65 -12.93 7.09
CA ARG A 57 11.44 -13.76 7.12
C ARG A 57 11.11 -14.45 5.79
N PHE A 58 11.79 -14.07 4.70
CA PHE A 58 11.62 -14.66 3.36
C PHE A 58 12.66 -15.73 3.02
N PHE A 59 13.74 -15.81 3.79
CA PHE A 59 14.82 -16.75 3.59
C PHE A 59 15.14 -17.45 4.91
N GLU A 60 14.97 -18.76 4.95
CA GLU A 60 15.49 -19.60 6.03
C GLU A 60 16.76 -20.28 5.51
N ALA A 61 17.86 -20.13 6.25
CA ALA A 61 19.08 -20.85 5.96
C ALA A 61 18.89 -22.30 6.41
N GLU A 62 18.62 -23.20 5.47
CA GLU A 62 18.68 -24.63 5.74
C GLU A 62 20.12 -25.09 5.50
N VAL A 63 20.79 -25.56 6.56
CA VAL A 63 22.12 -26.15 6.46
C VAL A 63 21.95 -27.66 6.37
N SER A 64 22.20 -28.21 5.19
CA SER A 64 22.32 -29.66 4.97
C SER A 64 23.63 -29.95 4.25
N GLY A 65 24.45 -30.82 4.83
CA GLY A 65 25.69 -31.28 4.20
C GLY A 65 26.74 -30.19 3.92
N GLY A 66 26.79 -29.11 4.71
CA GLY A 66 27.84 -28.08 4.59
C GLY A 66 27.61 -27.03 3.49
N THR A 67 26.44 -26.99 2.86
CA THR A 67 26.05 -25.95 1.89
C THR A 67 24.86 -25.15 2.43
N THR A 68 24.95 -23.82 2.42
CA THR A 68 23.84 -22.92 2.77
C THR A 68 22.95 -22.75 1.54
N MET A 69 21.73 -23.30 1.58
CA MET A 69 20.73 -23.10 0.53
C MET A 69 19.74 -22.02 0.95
N TRP A 70 19.59 -20.98 0.13
CA TRP A 70 18.62 -19.90 0.35
C TRP A 70 17.30 -20.26 -0.33
N LYS A 71 16.34 -20.81 0.42
CA LYS A 71 15.00 -21.09 -0.12
C LYS A 71 14.11 -19.86 0.02
N ARG A 72 13.44 -19.46 -1.07
CA ARG A 72 12.31 -18.52 -0.99
C ARG A 72 11.21 -19.19 -0.18
N LYS A 73 10.99 -18.69 1.02
CA LYS A 73 9.81 -19.04 1.79
C LYS A 73 8.63 -18.39 1.07
N PHE A 74 7.80 -19.18 0.40
CA PHE A 74 6.40 -18.80 0.16
C PHE A 74 5.72 -18.77 1.54
N PHE A 75 6.06 -17.77 2.35
CA PHE A 75 5.60 -17.70 3.73
C PHE A 75 4.30 -16.91 3.76
N THR A 76 3.21 -17.62 3.57
CA THR A 76 2.00 -17.37 4.35
C THR A 76 2.40 -17.52 5.82
N VAL A 77 2.73 -16.43 6.50
CA VAL A 77 2.65 -16.43 7.97
C VAL A 77 1.18 -16.79 8.26
N GLY A 78 0.94 -17.84 9.06
CA GLY A 78 -0.39 -18.42 9.26
C GLY A 78 -1.54 -17.41 9.25
N THR A 79 -2.43 -17.56 8.26
CA THR A 79 -3.80 -17.01 8.23
C THR A 79 -4.01 -15.49 8.24
N ILE A 80 -3.24 -14.69 7.49
CA ILE A 80 -3.78 -13.37 7.05
C ILE A 80 -3.49 -13.17 5.56
N ASN A 81 -4.41 -13.63 4.71
CA ASN A 81 -4.49 -13.15 3.34
C ASN A 81 -5.15 -11.77 3.37
N ILE A 82 -4.35 -10.73 3.66
CA ILE A 82 -4.81 -9.34 3.78
C ILE A 82 -5.50 -8.89 2.48
N SER A 83 -4.97 -9.34 1.34
CA SER A 83 -5.57 -9.16 0.02
C SER A 83 -6.97 -9.77 -0.12
N HIS A 84 -7.39 -10.72 0.72
CA HIS A 84 -8.75 -11.27 0.72
C HIS A 84 -9.66 -10.67 1.80
N LEU A 85 -9.09 -10.14 2.90
CA LEU A 85 -9.91 -9.69 4.02
C LEU A 85 -10.58 -8.33 3.77
N LEU A 86 -9.88 -7.41 3.10
CA LEU A 86 -10.33 -6.02 3.01
C LEU A 86 -10.10 -5.37 1.65
N TRP A 87 -9.23 -5.92 0.81
CA TRP A 87 -8.94 -5.36 -0.51
C TRP A 87 -10.23 -5.36 -1.36
N PRO A 88 -10.71 -4.19 -1.79
CA PRO A 88 -12.04 -4.07 -2.39
C PRO A 88 -12.06 -4.29 -3.91
N TRP A 89 -10.90 -4.46 -4.55
CA TRP A 89 -10.76 -4.45 -6.01
C TRP A 89 -10.11 -5.73 -6.54
N ASP A 90 -10.01 -5.84 -7.86
CA ASP A 90 -9.32 -6.95 -8.52
C ASP A 90 -7.86 -7.06 -8.03
N GLY A 91 -7.39 -8.30 -7.85
CA GLY A 91 -6.04 -8.60 -7.37
C GLY A 91 -4.92 -8.07 -8.27
N LYS A 92 -5.17 -7.81 -9.56
CA LYS A 92 -4.16 -7.18 -10.45
C LYS A 92 -3.75 -5.76 -10.04
N TRP A 93 -4.61 -5.07 -9.28
CA TRP A 93 -4.32 -3.75 -8.73
C TRP A 93 -3.59 -3.79 -7.39
N TRP A 94 -3.46 -4.98 -6.81
CA TRP A 94 -2.66 -5.22 -5.61
C TRP A 94 -1.19 -5.38 -5.99
N LYS A 95 -0.37 -4.36 -5.73
CA LYS A 95 1.04 -4.30 -6.15
C LYS A 95 1.95 -3.98 -4.95
N PRO A 96 2.01 -4.81 -3.88
CA PRO A 96 2.87 -4.54 -2.72
C PRO A 96 4.36 -4.59 -3.11
N THR A 97 5.21 -3.93 -2.33
CA THR A 97 6.64 -3.80 -2.65
C THR A 97 7.49 -3.87 -1.38
N THR A 98 7.97 -2.74 -0.87
CA THR A 98 8.76 -2.66 0.36
C THR A 98 7.94 -2.01 1.46
N PRO A 99 8.25 -2.24 2.75
CA PRO A 99 7.54 -1.62 3.86
C PRO A 99 7.34 -0.12 3.71
N ARG A 100 8.42 0.60 3.41
CA ARG A 100 8.38 2.06 3.21
C ARG A 100 7.48 2.43 2.03
N ARG A 101 7.59 1.76 0.88
CA ARG A 101 6.80 2.10 -0.31
C ARG A 101 5.33 1.75 -0.15
N ASP A 102 5.01 0.69 0.58
CA ASP A 102 3.62 0.31 0.84
C ASP A 102 2.95 1.30 1.81
N LEU A 103 3.68 1.83 2.80
CA LEU A 103 3.16 2.96 3.60
C LEU A 103 2.91 4.22 2.76
N VAL A 104 3.77 4.52 1.76
CA VAL A 104 3.51 5.63 0.82
C VAL A 104 2.21 5.40 0.04
N LYS A 105 2.00 4.20 -0.49
CA LYS A 105 0.75 3.86 -1.21
C LYS A 105 -0.47 3.94 -0.30
N ALA A 106 -0.36 3.45 0.93
CA ALA A 106 -1.42 3.54 1.93
C ALA A 106 -1.80 5.00 2.21
N ALA A 107 -0.81 5.86 2.47
CA ALA A 107 -1.04 7.27 2.72
C ALA A 107 -1.63 7.99 1.49
N ALA A 108 -1.18 7.68 0.28
CA ALA A 108 -1.76 8.24 -0.95
C ALA A 108 -3.24 7.87 -1.13
N LEU A 109 -3.63 6.63 -0.77
CA LEU A 109 -5.04 6.20 -0.78
C LEU A 109 -5.87 6.88 0.33
N ILE A 110 -5.27 7.16 1.50
CA ILE A 110 -5.92 7.94 2.55
C ILE A 110 -6.17 9.38 2.08
N VAL A 111 -5.17 10.01 1.44
CA VAL A 111 -5.34 11.35 0.84
C VAL A 111 -6.47 11.34 -0.17
N ALA A 112 -6.53 10.35 -1.06
CA ALA A 112 -7.60 10.22 -2.04
C ALA A 112 -9.01 10.13 -1.40
N GLU A 113 -9.16 9.36 -0.33
CA GLU A 113 -10.42 9.23 0.40
C GLU A 113 -10.83 10.54 1.10
N ILE A 114 -9.87 11.24 1.72
CA ILE A 114 -10.13 12.54 2.35
C ILE A 114 -10.58 13.55 1.30
N GLU A 115 -9.86 13.65 0.18
CA GLU A 115 -10.23 14.56 -0.92
C GLU A 115 -11.64 14.24 -1.46
N ARG A 116 -12.00 12.95 -1.55
CA ARG A 116 -13.34 12.50 -1.94
C ARG A 116 -14.41 12.93 -0.94
N LEU A 117 -14.16 12.74 0.36
CA LEU A 117 -15.06 13.19 1.44
C LEU A 117 -15.26 14.70 1.42
N ASP A 118 -14.17 15.46 1.27
CA ASP A 118 -14.21 16.93 1.17
C ASP A 118 -14.99 17.41 -0.06
N ARG A 119 -14.86 16.72 -1.20
CA ARG A 119 -15.68 16.99 -2.39
C ARG A 119 -17.15 16.66 -2.15
N ALA A 120 -17.46 15.55 -1.50
CA ALA A 120 -18.83 15.17 -1.19
C ALA A 120 -19.50 16.18 -0.26
N ALA A 121 -18.81 16.60 0.81
CA ALA A 121 -19.31 17.61 1.75
C ALA A 121 -19.65 18.94 1.06
N ARG A 122 -18.78 19.40 0.14
CA ARG A 122 -19.02 20.62 -0.66
C ARG A 122 -20.21 20.54 -1.61
N LYS A 123 -20.61 19.34 -2.06
CA LYS A 123 -21.80 19.14 -2.92
C LYS A 123 -23.11 19.11 -2.12
N SER A 124 -23.03 18.91 -0.80
CA SER A 124 -24.19 18.81 0.10
C SER A 124 -24.44 20.07 0.92
N ALA A 125 -23.58 21.08 0.81
CA ALA A 125 -23.73 22.41 1.40
C ALA A 125 -24.47 23.35 0.45
#